data_AF-A0A3C2BB71-F1
#
_entry.id   AF-A0A3C2BB71-F1
#
_cell.length_a   1.000
_cell.length_b   1.000
_cell.length_c   1.000
_cell.angle_alpha   90.00
_cell.angle_beta   90.00
_cell.angle_gamma   90.00
#
_symmetry.space_group_name_H-M   'P 1'
#
loop_
_entity.id
_entity.type
_entity.pdbx_description
1 polymer ?
#
loop_
_entity_poly.entity_id
_entity_poly.type
_entity_poly.pdbx_seq_one_letter_code
_entity_poly.pdbx_strand_id
1 'polypeptide(L)'
;MTYDAIGTRENVKIIDSSENKGMKVDILEYQKLLGGKNPANAQTMYFMEKQNMKVRQPVIYLNNDCAKLEPGAMSYFMGNLEMISGVTVKNALGRMFTGAVTGESAA
;
A
#
# COMPACT_ATOMS: atom_id res chain seq x y z
N MET A 1 -19.88 -6.63 3.73
CA MET A 1 -18.93 -5.73 3.05
C MET A 1 -18.96 -6.08 1.57
N THR A 2 -19.44 -5.18 0.72
CA THR A 2 -19.71 -5.42 -0.73
C THR A 2 -18.65 -4.80 -1.64
N TYR A 3 -17.45 -4.51 -1.12
CA TYR A 3 -16.35 -3.97 -1.90
C TYR A 3 -15.42 -5.11 -2.31
N ASP A 4 -15.20 -5.27 -3.61
CA ASP A 4 -14.18 -6.15 -4.18
C ASP A 4 -13.05 -5.28 -4.75
N ALA A 5 -11.84 -5.46 -4.22
CA ALA A 5 -10.67 -4.71 -4.64
C ALA A 5 -10.16 -5.06 -6.05
N ILE A 6 -10.61 -6.18 -6.63
CA ILE A 6 -10.32 -6.51 -8.03
C ILE A 6 -11.10 -5.55 -8.96
N GLY A 7 -12.35 -5.23 -8.61
CA GLY A 7 -13.22 -4.39 -9.44
C GLY A 7 -13.36 -4.97 -10.86
N THR A 8 -13.03 -4.17 -11.88
CA THR A 8 -13.06 -4.58 -13.30
C THR A 8 -11.70 -5.06 -13.84
N ARG A 9 -10.70 -5.24 -12.97
CA ARG A 9 -9.31 -5.50 -13.40
C ARG A 9 -9.11 -6.98 -13.70
N GLU A 10 -8.95 -7.30 -14.98
CA GLU A 10 -8.75 -8.68 -15.44
C GLU A 10 -7.36 -9.26 -15.10
N ASN A 11 -6.36 -8.39 -14.85
CA ASN A 11 -4.96 -8.78 -14.63
C ASN A 11 -4.60 -8.95 -13.13
N VAL A 12 -5.59 -9.07 -12.24
CA VAL A 12 -5.36 -9.17 -10.79
C VAL A 12 -6.16 -10.33 -10.23
N LYS A 13 -5.57 -11.07 -9.29
CA LYS A 13 -6.25 -12.13 -8.53
C LYS A 13 -5.99 -11.97 -7.04
N ILE A 14 -6.93 -12.41 -6.21
CA ILE A 14 -6.69 -12.61 -4.78
C ILE A 14 -6.04 -13.98 -4.62
N ILE A 15 -4.86 -14.02 -4.00
CA ILE A 15 -4.11 -15.28 -3.76
C ILE A 15 -4.18 -15.74 -2.30
N ASP A 16 -4.53 -14.84 -1.39
CA ASP A 16 -4.68 -15.15 0.03
C ASP A 16 -5.68 -14.16 0.65
N SER A 17 -6.40 -14.63 1.67
CA SER A 17 -7.43 -13.85 2.36
C SER A 17 -7.50 -14.27 3.82
N SER A 18 -7.50 -13.29 4.70
CA SER A 18 -7.62 -13.49 6.14
C SER A 18 -8.62 -12.50 6.72
N GLU A 19 -9.45 -12.95 7.66
CA GLU A 19 -10.47 -12.13 8.30
C GLU A 19 -10.38 -12.27 9.83
N ASN A 20 -10.41 -11.13 10.51
CA ASN A 20 -10.43 -11.07 11.96
C ASN A 20 -11.30 -9.90 12.42
N LYS A 21 -12.40 -10.21 13.12
CA LYS A 21 -13.35 -9.23 13.68
C LYS A 21 -13.84 -8.23 12.62
N GLY A 22 -13.41 -6.96 12.73
CA GLY A 22 -13.81 -5.87 11.84
C GLY A 22 -12.84 -5.65 10.68
N MET A 23 -11.82 -6.48 10.53
CA MET A 23 -10.78 -6.32 9.51
C MET A 23 -10.68 -7.56 8.62
N LYS A 24 -10.63 -7.32 7.30
CA LYS A 24 -10.27 -8.35 6.31
C LYS A 24 -9.04 -7.89 5.55
N VAL A 25 -8.13 -8.80 5.26
CA VAL A 25 -6.94 -8.55 4.46
C VAL A 25 -6.94 -9.52 3.28
N ASP A 26 -6.93 -8.97 2.07
CA ASP A 26 -6.75 -9.73 0.83
C ASP A 26 -5.36 -9.43 0.23
N ILE A 27 -4.66 -10.45 -0.24
CA ILE A 27 -3.41 -10.28 -0.98
C ILE A 27 -3.71 -10.35 -2.47
N LEU A 28 -3.59 -9.21 -3.15
CA LEU A 28 -3.71 -9.12 -4.59
C LEU A 28 -2.39 -9.52 -5.25
N GLU A 29 -2.46 -10.29 -6.33
CA GLU A 29 -1.33 -10.66 -7.17
C GLU A 29 -1.59 -10.23 -8.63
N TYR A 30 -0.66 -9.45 -9.18
CA TYR A 30 -0.70 -9.00 -10.57
C TYR A 30 -0.21 -10.12 -11.48
N GLN A 31 -1.06 -10.57 -12.40
CA GLN A 31 -0.79 -11.75 -13.22
C GLN A 31 0.22 -11.47 -14.34
N LYS A 32 0.21 -10.25 -14.88
CA LYS A 32 1.16 -9.71 -15.87
C LYS A 32 1.81 -8.43 -15.38
N LEU A 33 3.07 -8.22 -15.73
CA LEU A 33 3.81 -6.99 -15.39
C LEU A 33 3.69 -6.00 -16.55
N LEU A 34 2.74 -5.08 -16.42
CA LEU A 34 2.42 -4.05 -17.41
C LEU A 34 2.77 -2.65 -16.89
N GLY A 35 2.91 -1.67 -17.79
CA GLY A 35 3.09 -0.25 -17.42
C GLY A 35 4.52 0.27 -17.48
N GLY A 36 5.44 -0.43 -18.15
CA GLY A 36 6.77 0.09 -18.46
C GLY A 36 6.70 1.37 -19.31
N LYS A 37 7.35 2.45 -18.84
CA LYS A 37 7.34 3.76 -19.51
C LYS A 37 8.35 3.89 -20.67
N ASN A 38 9.25 2.92 -20.83
CA ASN A 38 10.26 2.91 -21.89
C ASN A 38 10.59 1.46 -22.32
N PRO A 39 11.26 1.26 -23.47
CA PRO A 39 11.57 -0.08 -23.98
C PRO A 39 12.45 -0.92 -23.06
N ALA A 40 13.45 -0.32 -22.40
CA ALA A 40 14.35 -1.04 -21.49
C ALA A 40 13.60 -1.63 -20.28
N ASN A 41 12.70 -0.84 -19.66
CA ASN A 41 11.86 -1.30 -18.56
C ASN A 41 10.89 -2.39 -19.00
N ALA A 42 10.32 -2.27 -20.22
CA ALA A 42 9.44 -3.28 -20.77
C ALA A 42 10.17 -4.62 -20.99
N GLN A 43 11.41 -4.60 -21.49
CA GLN A 43 12.25 -5.79 -21.63
C GLN A 43 12.51 -6.45 -20.26
N THR A 44 12.91 -5.66 -19.27
CA THR A 44 13.12 -6.17 -17.90
C THR A 44 11.86 -6.79 -17.32
N MET A 45 10.72 -6.11 -17.39
CA MET A 45 9.43 -6.61 -16.91
C MET A 45 9.02 -7.92 -17.62
N TYR A 46 9.27 -8.03 -18.92
CA TYR A 46 9.01 -9.24 -19.69
C TYR A 46 9.81 -10.44 -19.16
N PHE A 47 11.12 -10.27 -18.94
CA PHE A 47 11.95 -11.35 -18.41
C PHE A 47 11.60 -11.68 -16.96
N MET A 48 11.31 -10.68 -16.12
CA MET A 48 10.81 -10.89 -14.76
C MET A 48 9.53 -11.74 -14.75
N GLU A 49 8.57 -11.42 -15.63
CA GLU A 49 7.34 -12.19 -15.79
C GLU A 49 7.63 -13.64 -16.22
N LYS A 50 8.57 -13.85 -17.16
CA LYS A 50 9.00 -15.19 -17.59
C LYS A 50 9.67 -16.00 -16.48
N GLN A 51 10.32 -15.35 -15.53
CA GLN A 51 10.86 -15.98 -14.31
C GLN A 51 9.81 -16.12 -13.20
N ASN A 52 8.53 -15.93 -13.51
CA ASN A 52 7.41 -16.01 -12.57
C ASN A 52 7.51 -15.02 -11.39
N MET A 53 8.17 -13.87 -11.59
CA MET A 53 8.11 -12.78 -10.61
C MET A 53 6.72 -12.13 -10.67
N LYS A 54 6.10 -11.97 -9.49
CA LYS A 54 4.76 -11.39 -9.35
C LYS A 54 4.79 -10.21 -8.39
N VAL A 55 4.08 -9.14 -8.73
CA VAL A 55 3.85 -8.01 -7.83
C VAL A 55 2.65 -8.35 -6.96
N ARG A 56 2.77 -8.09 -5.65
CA ARG A 56 1.71 -8.34 -4.67
C ARG A 56 1.39 -7.07 -3.90
N GLN A 57 0.13 -6.89 -3.59
CA GLN A 57 -0.36 -5.72 -2.85
C GLN A 57 -1.42 -6.15 -1.83
N PRO A 58 -1.25 -5.83 -0.54
CA PRO A 58 -2.29 -6.07 0.45
C PRO A 58 -3.41 -5.05 0.30
N VAL A 59 -4.64 -5.51 0.48
CA VAL A 59 -5.83 -4.67 0.62
C VAL A 59 -6.45 -4.94 1.96
N ILE A 60 -6.69 -3.87 2.71
CA ILE A 60 -7.26 -3.93 4.05
C ILE A 60 -8.67 -3.35 3.98
N TYR A 61 -9.66 -4.17 4.32
CA TYR A 61 -11.05 -3.74 4.51
C TYR A 61 -11.27 -3.52 6.00
N LEU A 62 -11.83 -2.37 6.35
CA LEU A 62 -12.10 -1.97 7.73
C LEU A 62 -13.61 -1.78 7.91
N ASN A 63 -14.15 -2.35 8.98
CA ASN A 63 -15.53 -2.20 9.40
C ASN A 63 -15.55 -1.82 10.88
N ASN A 64 -15.71 -0.52 11.16
CA ASN A 64 -15.59 0.06 12.51
C ASN A 64 -14.28 -0.34 13.22
N ASP A 65 -13.18 -0.40 12.46
CA ASP A 65 -11.86 -0.78 12.95
C ASP A 65 -10.78 0.14 12.34
N CYS A 66 -9.53 0.02 12.77
CA CYS A 66 -8.41 0.84 12.30
C CYS A 66 -7.17 0.00 11.97
N ALA A 67 -6.36 0.53 11.05
CA ALA A 67 -5.05 -0.02 10.72
C ALA A 67 -4.00 1.09 10.80
N LYS A 68 -2.81 0.77 11.31
CA LYS A 68 -1.65 1.66 11.28
C LYS A 68 -0.80 1.31 10.07
N LEU A 69 -0.41 2.33 9.31
CA LEU A 69 0.39 2.20 8.11
C LEU A 69 1.59 3.14 8.21
N GLU A 70 2.69 2.77 7.57
CA GLU A 70 3.84 3.66 7.42
C GLU A 70 3.51 4.82 6.46
N PRO A 71 4.10 6.01 6.66
CA PRO A 71 3.96 7.11 5.72
C PRO A 71 4.32 6.69 4.29
N GLY A 72 3.42 6.92 3.34
CA GLY A 72 3.63 6.59 1.93
C GLY A 72 3.31 5.14 1.53
N ALA A 73 3.00 4.24 2.48
CA ALA A 73 2.64 2.85 2.16
C ALA A 73 1.23 2.72 1.54
N MET A 74 0.35 3.70 1.74
CA MET A 74 -1.02 3.67 1.21
C MET A 74 -1.05 4.11 -0.26
N SER A 75 -1.50 3.22 -1.15
CA SER A 75 -1.68 3.55 -2.58
C SER A 75 -2.98 4.31 -2.87
N TYR A 76 -4.10 3.82 -2.34
CA TYR A 76 -5.43 4.43 -2.47
C TYR A 76 -6.35 3.90 -1.36
N PHE A 77 -7.48 4.56 -1.14
CA PHE A 77 -8.54 4.10 -0.24
C PHE A 77 -9.90 4.41 -0.86
N MET A 78 -10.94 3.70 -0.42
CA MET A 78 -12.32 3.89 -0.90
C MET A 78 -13.28 3.75 0.28
N GLY A 79 -14.34 4.57 0.28
CA GLY A 79 -15.37 4.57 1.32
C GLY A 79 -15.13 5.62 2.41
N ASN A 80 -15.88 5.49 3.51
CA ASN A 80 -15.82 6.41 4.63
C ASN A 80 -14.66 6.03 5.58
N LEU A 81 -13.45 6.47 5.24
CA LEU A 81 -12.25 6.26 6.03
C LEU A 81 -11.68 7.60 6.49
N GLU A 82 -11.35 7.69 7.77
CA GLU A 82 -10.67 8.84 8.34
C GLU A 82 -9.18 8.52 8.50
N MET A 83 -8.32 9.38 7.95
CA MET A 83 -6.86 9.26 8.10
C MET A 83 -6.38 10.22 9.18
N ILE A 84 -5.89 9.66 10.29
CA ILE A 84 -5.30 10.42 11.38
C ILE A 84 -3.77 10.29 11.29
N SER A 85 -3.11 11.33 10.78
CA SER A 85 -1.64 11.40 10.84
C SER A 85 -1.21 12.10 12.13
N GLY A 86 -0.35 11.46 12.92
CA GLY A 86 0.33 12.10 14.06
C GLY A 86 1.29 13.23 13.66
N VAL A 87 1.53 13.40 12.36
CA VAL A 87 2.35 14.46 11.77
C VAL A 87 1.45 15.60 11.31
N THR A 88 0.90 16.33 12.27
CA THR A 88 0.44 17.70 12.01
C THR A 88 1.67 18.52 11.61
N VAL A 89 1.59 19.38 10.59
CA VAL A 89 2.71 20.26 10.16
C VAL A 89 3.35 21.01 11.35
N LYS A 90 2.57 21.32 12.39
CA LYS A 90 3.04 21.85 13.69
C LYS A 90 3.98 20.89 14.45
N ASN A 91 3.70 19.59 14.47
CA ASN A 91 4.54 18.57 15.12
C ASN A 91 5.77 18.22 14.30
N ALA A 92 5.72 18.29 12.97
CA ALA A 92 6.91 18.09 12.14
C ALA A 92 7.96 19.17 12.40
N LEU A 93 7.52 20.43 12.47
CA LEU A 93 8.38 21.57 12.77
C LEU A 93 8.93 21.50 14.21
N GLY A 94 8.07 21.18 15.19
CA GLY A 94 8.49 20.95 16.58
C GLY A 94 9.51 19.82 16.74
N ARG A 95 9.32 18.68 16.04
CA ARG A 95 10.24 17.53 16.09
C ARG A 95 11.58 17.82 15.41
N MET A 96 11.59 18.62 14.35
CA MET A 96 12.82 19.06 13.67
C MET A 96 13.62 20.01 14.57
N PHE A 97 12.96 20.91 15.30
CA PHE A 97 13.60 21.76 16.30
C PHE A 97 14.12 21.00 17.52
N THR A 98 13.38 19.99 18.01
CA THR A 98 13.88 19.16 19.12
C THR A 98 15.02 18.23 18.70
N GLY A 99 15.00 17.68 17.48
CA GLY A 99 16.09 16.84 16.97
C GLY A 99 17.42 17.61 16.81
N ALA A 100 17.34 18.92 16.56
CA ALA A 100 18.51 19.79 16.51
C ALA A 100 19.18 20.00 17.89
N VAL A 101 18.45 19.82 18.99
CA VAL A 101 18.98 19.98 20.37
C VAL A 101 19.27 18.66 21.07
N THR A 102 18.70 17.54 20.60
CA THR A 102 18.94 16.20 21.18
C THR A 102 19.93 15.35 20.38
N GLY A 103 20.34 15.78 19.18
CA GLY A 103 21.41 15.13 18.41
C GLY A 103 21.05 13.78 17.79
N GLU A 104 19.80 13.33 17.91
CA GLU A 104 19.32 12.11 17.27
C GLU A 104 18.78 12.45 15.88
N SER A 105 19.48 12.02 14.84
CA SER A 105 19.02 12.14 13.45
C SER A 105 17.78 11.29 13.25
N ALA A 106 16.67 11.93 12.89
CA ALA A 106 15.48 11.25 12.39
C ALA A 106 15.75 10.76 10.96
N ALA A 107 16.47 9.64 10.86
CA ALA A 107 16.55 8.83 9.64
C ALA A 107 15.42 7.80 9.63
#